data_AF-A0A536HMD0-F1
#
_entry.id   AF-A0A536HMD0-F1
#
_cell.length_a   1.000
_cell.length_b   1.000
_cell.length_c   1.000
_cell.angle_alpha   90.00
_cell.angle_beta   90.00
_cell.angle_gamma   90.00
#
_symmetry.space_group_name_H-M   'P 1'
#
loop_
_entity.id
_entity.type
_entity.pdbx_description
1 polymer ?
#
loop_
_entity_poly.entity_id
_entity_poly.type
_entity_poly.pdbx_seq_one_letter_code
_entity_poly.pdbx_strand_id
1 'polypeptide(L)'
;MERWARARASGRNDRALPQASPPTAKLQQKRPKKPKADRDLWVFERQAFGLGYASVAGVDEAGRGPWAGPVVAGAAVMRPFFHCEGINDSKLLTAEERDHYYECIL
;
A
#
# COMPACT_ATOMS: atom_id res chain seq x y z
N MET A 1 -25.58 3.79 -86.42
CA MET A 1 -25.39 4.55 -85.16
C MET A 1 -25.79 3.63 -84.01
N GLU A 2 -24.89 2.78 -83.54
CA GLU A 2 -25.14 1.91 -82.39
C GLU A 2 -23.99 2.05 -81.41
N ARG A 3 -24.29 2.53 -80.20
CA ARG A 3 -23.31 2.66 -79.12
C ARG A 3 -23.99 2.66 -77.75
N TRP A 4 -23.38 1.88 -76.84
CA TRP A 4 -23.51 1.85 -75.37
C TRP A 4 -24.79 1.18 -74.80
N ALA A 5 -24.78 -0.05 -74.25
CA ALA A 5 -23.93 -0.69 -73.23
C ALA A 5 -23.95 0.03 -71.86
N ARG A 6 -24.79 -0.41 -70.91
CA ARG A 6 -24.38 -1.28 -69.79
C ARG A 6 -25.52 -1.52 -68.78
N ALA A 7 -25.55 -2.76 -68.30
CA ALA A 7 -26.47 -3.30 -67.32
C ALA A 7 -26.26 -2.74 -65.89
N ARG A 8 -27.36 -2.68 -65.14
CA ARG A 8 -27.40 -2.39 -63.69
C ARG A 8 -26.95 -3.63 -62.91
N ALA A 9 -26.00 -3.46 -62.00
CA ALA A 9 -25.70 -4.38 -60.90
C ALA A 9 -25.39 -3.49 -59.68
N SER A 10 -26.34 -3.38 -58.76
CA SER A 10 -26.38 -4.11 -57.48
C SER A 10 -25.48 -3.47 -56.41
N GLY A 11 -26.08 -3.29 -55.23
CA GLY A 11 -25.69 -2.30 -54.24
C GLY A 11 -24.28 -2.44 -53.66
N ARG A 12 -23.65 -1.30 -53.46
CA ARG A 12 -22.60 -1.11 -52.45
C ARG A 12 -23.16 -0.16 -51.40
N ASN A 13 -23.42 -0.73 -50.23
CA ASN A 13 -23.85 -0.02 -49.04
C ASN A 13 -22.55 0.40 -48.34
N ASP A 14 -22.12 1.65 -48.54
CA ASP A 14 -20.91 2.21 -47.91
C ASP A 14 -21.20 2.47 -46.42
N ARG A 15 -21.20 1.40 -45.61
CA ARG A 15 -21.20 1.50 -44.15
C ARG A 15 -19.76 1.72 -43.69
N ALA A 16 -19.44 2.95 -43.31
CA ALA A 16 -18.21 3.26 -42.59
C ALA A 16 -18.07 2.36 -41.35
N LEU A 17 -16.92 1.70 -41.20
CA LEU A 17 -16.58 0.91 -40.03
C LEU A 17 -16.51 1.83 -38.80
N PRO A 18 -17.13 1.47 -37.65
CA PRO A 18 -16.99 2.25 -36.43
C PRO A 18 -15.54 2.18 -35.94
N GLN A 19 -14.90 3.34 -35.83
CA GLN A 19 -13.56 3.50 -35.25
C GLN A 19 -13.59 3.06 -33.78
N ALA A 20 -12.78 2.06 -33.42
CA ALA A 20 -12.61 1.64 -32.04
C ALA A 20 -11.89 2.75 -31.25
N SER A 21 -12.51 3.24 -30.17
CA SER A 21 -11.86 4.19 -29.27
C SER A 21 -10.71 3.47 -28.51
N PRO A 22 -9.56 4.13 -28.29
CA PRO A 22 -8.47 3.52 -27.54
C PRO A 22 -8.91 3.24 -26.08
N PRO A 23 -8.39 2.17 -25.45
CA PRO A 23 -8.71 1.87 -24.06
C PRO A 23 -8.18 3.00 -23.17
N THR A 24 -9.09 3.75 -22.55
CA THR A 24 -8.75 4.74 -21.54
C THR A 24 -8.25 3.98 -20.31
N ALA A 25 -6.93 3.88 -20.17
CA ALA A 25 -6.30 3.43 -18.93
C ALA A 25 -6.71 4.41 -17.82
N LYS A 26 -7.66 3.98 -16.98
CA LYS A 26 -8.06 4.72 -15.79
C LYS A 26 -6.86 4.76 -14.85
N LEU A 27 -6.10 5.86 -14.86
CA LEU A 27 -5.18 6.16 -13.77
C LEU A 27 -6.04 6.27 -12.51
N GLN A 28 -6.03 5.21 -11.70
CA GLN A 28 -6.63 5.23 -10.38
C GLN A 28 -5.82 6.21 -9.54
N GLN A 29 -6.28 7.46 -9.47
CA GLN A 29 -5.73 8.45 -8.58
C GLN A 29 -5.91 7.94 -7.15
N LYS A 30 -4.80 7.49 -6.53
CA LYS A 30 -4.79 7.05 -5.13
C LYS A 30 -5.28 8.22 -4.27
N ARG A 31 -6.40 8.02 -3.56
CA ARG A 31 -6.96 9.01 -2.64
C ARG A 31 -5.88 9.48 -1.65
N PRO A 32 -5.78 10.79 -1.37
CA PRO A 32 -4.89 11.28 -0.32
C PRO A 32 -5.32 10.67 1.02
N LYS A 33 -4.38 10.01 1.72
CA LYS A 33 -4.62 9.44 3.05
C LYS A 33 -4.89 10.61 4.01
N LYS A 34 -5.97 10.52 4.79
CA LYS A 34 -6.26 11.50 5.85
C LYS A 34 -5.07 11.58 6.80
N PRO A 35 -4.67 12.76 7.30
CA PRO A 35 -3.64 12.87 8.32
C PRO A 35 -4.10 12.07 9.55
N LYS A 36 -3.33 11.06 9.96
CA LYS A 36 -3.56 10.38 11.24
C LYS A 36 -3.39 11.44 12.33
N ALA A 37 -4.34 11.51 13.27
CA ALA A 37 -4.20 12.36 14.45
C ALA A 37 -2.85 12.07 15.11
N ASP A 38 -2.15 13.13 15.53
CA ASP A 38 -0.89 13.04 16.25
C ASP A 38 -1.13 12.35 17.59
N ARG A 39 -1.05 11.02 17.57
CA ARG A 39 -1.25 10.19 18.75
C ARG A 39 0.09 10.10 19.43
N ASP A 40 0.12 10.59 20.65
CA ASP A 40 1.26 10.41 21.52
C ASP A 40 1.50 8.91 21.80
N LEU A 41 2.57 8.36 21.23
CA LEU A 41 2.91 6.93 21.31
C LEU A 41 3.61 6.56 22.63
N TRP A 42 4.11 7.55 23.37
CA TRP A 42 4.98 7.36 24.55
C TRP A 42 4.23 7.43 25.89
N VAL A 43 2.89 7.40 25.86
CA VAL A 43 2.05 7.64 27.05
C VAL A 43 2.35 6.63 28.16
N PHE A 44 2.50 5.35 27.80
CA PHE A 44 2.69 4.28 28.77
C PHE A 44 4.12 4.29 29.32
N GLU A 45 5.10 4.55 28.47
CA GLU A 45 6.51 4.64 28.82
C GLU A 45 6.75 5.81 29.78
N ARG A 46 6.18 6.99 29.50
CA ARG A 46 6.28 8.14 30.41
C ARG A 46 5.65 7.86 31.77
N GLN A 47 4.52 7.15 31.79
CA GLN A 47 3.91 6.74 33.06
C GLN A 47 4.84 5.80 33.84
N ALA A 48 5.44 4.81 33.18
CA ALA A 48 6.37 3.89 33.83
C ALA A 48 7.65 4.60 34.34
N PHE A 49 8.22 5.52 33.55
CA PHE A 49 9.34 6.34 34.01
C PHE A 49 8.96 7.22 35.21
N GLY A 50 7.74 7.77 35.22
CA GLY A 50 7.20 8.54 36.36
C GLY A 50 7.04 7.71 37.64
N LEU A 51 6.89 6.39 37.53
CA LEU A 51 6.85 5.45 38.66
C LEU A 51 8.25 4.99 39.12
N GLY A 52 9.32 5.44 38.46
CA GLY A 52 10.71 5.12 38.81
C GLY A 52 11.27 3.86 38.16
N TYR A 53 10.58 3.27 37.17
CA TYR A 53 11.14 2.15 36.42
C TYR A 53 12.28 2.62 35.52
N ALA A 54 13.44 1.96 35.60
CA ALA A 54 14.62 2.32 34.81
C ALA A 54 14.56 1.84 33.36
N SER A 55 13.69 0.89 33.03
CA SER A 55 13.59 0.30 31.69
C SER A 55 12.15 -0.14 31.42
N VAL A 56 11.69 0.09 30.18
CA VAL A 56 10.35 -0.29 29.70
C VAL A 56 10.53 -1.08 28.41
N ALA A 57 9.93 -2.27 28.35
CA ALA A 57 9.97 -3.13 27.18
C ALA A 57 8.60 -3.14 26.49
N GLY A 58 8.56 -2.83 25.19
CA GLY A 58 7.41 -3.12 24.33
C GLY A 58 7.45 -4.57 23.87
N VAL A 59 6.30 -5.25 23.83
CA VAL A 59 6.17 -6.66 23.43
C VAL A 59 5.10 -6.79 22.35
N ASP A 60 5.37 -7.59 21.31
CA ASP A 60 4.41 -7.89 20.23
C ASP A 60 4.59 -9.33 19.72
N GLU A 61 3.55 -9.87 19.11
CA GLU A 61 3.54 -11.22 18.54
C GLU A 61 3.13 -11.27 17.06
N ALA A 62 3.73 -12.21 16.33
CA ALA A 62 3.39 -12.54 14.96
C ALA A 62 3.01 -14.02 14.84
N GLY A 63 2.07 -14.32 13.93
CA GLY A 63 1.72 -15.71 13.60
C GLY A 63 0.47 -16.26 14.30
N ARG A 64 -0.37 -15.42 14.95
CA ARG A 64 -1.62 -15.88 15.59
C ARG A 64 -2.73 -16.30 14.61
N GLY A 65 -2.65 -15.85 13.35
CA GLY A 65 -3.69 -16.05 12.32
C GLY A 65 -3.52 -17.23 11.36
N PRO A 66 -2.29 -17.57 10.90
CA PRO A 66 -2.06 -18.68 9.98
C PRO A 66 -2.47 -20.06 10.52
N TRP A 67 -2.77 -21.01 9.63
CA TRP A 67 -3.07 -22.42 9.97
C TRP A 67 -1.85 -23.25 10.36
N ALA A 68 -0.66 -22.82 9.98
CA ALA A 68 0.58 -23.51 10.26
C ALA A 68 1.71 -22.49 10.47
N GLY A 69 2.75 -22.92 11.18
CA GLY A 69 3.86 -22.08 11.59
C GLY A 69 3.79 -21.70 13.08
N PRO A 70 4.93 -21.33 13.68
CA PRO A 70 4.97 -20.93 15.07
C PRO A 70 4.36 -19.54 15.28
N VAL A 71 3.89 -19.29 16.50
CA VAL A 71 3.72 -17.92 17.01
C VAL A 71 5.06 -17.47 17.56
N VAL A 72 5.53 -16.30 17.14
CA VAL A 72 6.79 -15.71 17.59
C VAL A 72 6.47 -14.41 18.31
N ALA A 73 7.05 -14.23 19.51
CA ALA A 73 6.95 -12.99 20.28
C ALA A 73 8.34 -12.32 20.37
N GLY A 74 8.36 -11.00 20.30
CA GLY A 74 9.56 -10.18 20.45
C GLY A 74 9.39 -9.14 21.56
N ALA A 75 10.49 -8.75 22.20
CA ALA A 75 10.52 -7.67 23.19
C ALA A 75 11.66 -6.70 22.88
N ALA A 76 11.38 -5.39 22.95
CA ALA A 76 12.37 -4.35 22.70
C ALA A 76 12.35 -3.32 23.84
N VAL A 77 13.51 -3.05 24.44
CA VAL A 77 13.71 -1.95 25.40
C VAL A 77 14.25 -0.76 24.64
N MET A 78 13.42 0.26 24.43
CA MET A 78 13.81 1.44 23.67
C MET A 78 14.47 2.48 24.58
N ARG A 79 15.46 3.20 24.04
CA ARG A 79 15.98 4.40 24.72
C ARG A 79 14.85 5.44 24.85
N PRO A 80 14.78 6.20 25.95
CA PRO A 80 13.83 7.30 26.08
C PRO A 80 13.93 8.24 24.87
N PHE A 81 12.79 8.63 24.32
CA PHE A 81 12.71 9.52 23.14
C PHE A 81 13.34 8.97 21.86
N PHE A 82 13.54 7.66 21.75
CA PHE A 82 13.94 7.06 20.48
C PHE A 82 12.94 7.43 19.40
N HIS A 83 13.43 8.01 18.32
CA HIS A 83 12.60 8.35 17.17
C HIS A 83 13.26 7.81 15.93
N CYS A 84 12.51 6.98 15.19
CA CYS A 84 12.89 6.51 13.87
C CYS A 84 11.79 6.96 12.91
N GLU A 85 12.14 7.85 12.00
CA GLU A 85 11.20 8.41 11.02
C GLU A 85 10.66 7.28 10.12
N GLY A 86 9.34 7.21 9.95
CA GLY A 86 8.71 6.22 9.07
C GLY A 86 8.29 4.88 9.72
N ILE A 87 8.64 4.61 10.98
CA ILE A 87 8.37 3.33 11.65
C ILE A 87 6.93 3.13 12.16
N ASN A 88 6.00 4.01 11.79
CA ASN A 88 4.72 4.16 12.49
C ASN A 88 3.61 3.19 12.02
N ASP A 89 3.84 2.37 10.98
CA ASP A 89 2.88 1.35 10.54
C ASP A 89 3.59 0.25 9.72
N SER A 90 4.07 -0.80 10.39
CA SER A 90 4.73 -1.94 9.75
C SER A 90 3.88 -2.64 8.69
N LYS A 91 2.55 -2.42 8.70
CA LYS A 91 1.61 -2.99 7.73
C LYS A 91 1.69 -2.34 6.35
N LEU A 92 2.42 -1.24 6.22
CA LEU A 92 2.64 -0.54 4.94
C LEU A 92 4.07 -0.66 4.43
N LEU A 93 4.95 -1.35 5.16
CA LEU A 93 6.36 -1.48 4.82
C LEU A 93 6.60 -2.66 3.87
N THR A 94 7.47 -2.46 2.88
CA THR A 94 8.01 -3.55 2.06
C THR A 94 8.91 -4.47 2.90
N ALA A 95 9.32 -5.61 2.34
CA ALA A 95 10.25 -6.49 3.04
C ALA A 95 11.58 -5.79 3.30
N GLU A 96 12.08 -5.08 2.29
CA GLU A 96 13.33 -4.34 2.33
C GLU A 96 13.28 -3.19 3.35
N GLU A 97 12.15 -2.48 3.44
CA GLU A 97 11.96 -1.43 4.45
C GLU A 97 11.97 -2.00 5.86
N ARG A 98 11.33 -3.16 6.09
CA ARG A 98 11.36 -3.82 7.41
C ARG A 98 12.76 -4.23 7.83
N ASP A 99 13.54 -4.79 6.91
CA ASP A 99 14.92 -5.18 7.19
C ASP A 99 15.78 -3.94 7.52
N HIS A 100 15.59 -2.83 6.80
CA HIS A 100 16.26 -1.57 7.11
C HIS A 100 15.92 -1.04 8.50
N TYR A 101 14.64 -1.04 8.89
CA TYR A 101 14.23 -0.59 10.22
C TYR A 101 14.66 -1.56 11.32
N TYR A 102 14.75 -2.86 11.03
CA TYR A 102 15.27 -3.84 11.98
C TYR A 102 16.69 -3.50 12.40
N GLU A 103 17.56 -3.16 11.44
CA GLU A 103 18.93 -2.70 11.72
C GLU A 103 18.98 -1.38 12.49
N CYS A 104 17.96 -0.53 12.36
CA CYS A 104 17.88 0.74 13.09
C CYS A 104 17.37 0.58 14.54
N ILE A 105 16.68 -0.52 14.84
CA ILE A 105 16.12 -0.82 16.18
C ILE A 105 17.16 -1.53 17.07
N LEU A 106 18.04 -2.35 16.49
CA LEU A 106 19.15 -3.01 17.21
C LEU A 106 20.26 -2.02 17.59
#